data_AF-A0A7G8WQS9-F1
#
_entry.id   AF-A0A7G8WQS9-F1
#
_cell.length_a   1.000
_cell.length_b   1.000
_cell.length_c   1.000
_cell.angle_alpha   90.00
_cell.angle_beta   90.00
_cell.angle_gamma   90.00
#
_symmetry.space_group_name_H-M   'P 1'
#
loop_
_entity.id
_entity.type
_entity.pdbx_description
1 polymer ?
#
loop_
_entity_poly.entity_id
_entity_poly.type
_entity_poly.pdbx_seq_one_letter_code
_entity_poly.pdbx_strand_id
1 'polypeptide(L)'
;MSPAGRPRRIVVIADYVDEPLWDREPGCGPIDLRSLPLPEELRTALRYWALTVRRTAGSGFRWPDSATHAQWQLEGLQLATRVQEALGDTFQVDYLEAQPGVAPYTATTNAGSNGITFGPWTEPETPWLSATTTDRNDERLHELRRRAVDPVVAALLTDEEFGGLVVYRSAGDTEVRVWLAACGEQFQHTMVYRDGPTVDDVVTIAQQLADRLGDWVCETRFAWGQLRIARYTIPPADPWGSSSTPILR
;
A
#
# COMPACT_ATOMS: atom_id res chain seq x y z
N MET A 1 18.88 -31.29 -24.11
CA MET A 1 20.02 -30.39 -24.38
C MET A 1 19.45 -29.15 -25.03
N SER A 2 19.42 -28.03 -24.31
CA SER A 2 19.03 -26.74 -24.92
C SER A 2 20.04 -26.37 -26.02
N PRO A 3 19.60 -25.78 -27.14
CA PRO A 3 20.51 -25.29 -28.17
C PRO A 3 21.49 -24.29 -27.55
N ALA A 4 22.76 -24.37 -27.97
CA ALA A 4 23.90 -23.73 -27.32
C ALA A 4 23.69 -22.25 -26.97
N GLY A 5 23.83 -21.91 -25.68
CA GLY A 5 24.24 -20.59 -25.20
C GLY A 5 23.15 -19.53 -24.98
N ARG A 6 21.86 -19.79 -25.25
CA ARG A 6 20.81 -18.82 -24.95
C ARG A 6 20.26 -19.01 -23.53
N PRO A 7 20.10 -17.95 -22.72
CA PRO A 7 19.46 -18.05 -21.41
C PRO A 7 18.02 -18.55 -21.55
N ARG A 8 17.60 -19.40 -20.61
CA ARG A 8 16.21 -19.89 -20.54
C ARG A 8 15.29 -18.72 -20.20
N ARG A 9 14.23 -18.54 -20.97
CA ARG A 9 13.30 -17.42 -20.75
C ARG A 9 12.18 -17.83 -19.81
N ILE A 10 12.02 -17.10 -18.73
CA ILE A 10 10.91 -17.27 -17.80
C ILE A 10 10.17 -15.94 -17.64
N VAL A 11 8.92 -16.01 -17.19
CA VAL A 11 8.10 -14.84 -16.95
C VAL A 11 7.48 -14.89 -15.56
N VAL A 12 7.50 -13.75 -14.87
CA VAL A 12 6.72 -13.52 -13.65
C VAL A 12 5.33 -13.07 -14.06
N ILE A 13 4.32 -13.83 -13.69
CA ILE A 13 2.91 -13.59 -14.03
C ILE A 13 2.03 -14.14 -12.90
N ALA A 14 1.01 -13.39 -12.48
CA ALA A 14 -0.02 -13.94 -11.60
C ALA A 14 -1.14 -14.52 -12.45
N ASP A 15 -1.03 -15.80 -12.76
CA ASP A 15 -2.06 -16.52 -13.51
C ASP A 15 -2.98 -17.34 -12.58
N TYR A 16 -3.98 -18.01 -13.16
CA TYR A 16 -4.95 -18.87 -12.49
C TYR A 16 -4.35 -20.06 -11.75
N VAL A 17 -3.04 -20.33 -11.87
CA VAL A 17 -2.34 -21.40 -11.15
C VAL A 17 -1.45 -20.80 -10.06
N ASP A 18 -1.35 -21.49 -8.93
CA ASP A 18 -0.64 -21.01 -7.72
C ASP A 18 0.89 -20.83 -7.91
N GLU A 19 1.40 -21.01 -9.13
CA GLU A 19 2.81 -20.89 -9.50
C GLU A 19 3.03 -19.63 -10.36
N PRO A 20 3.69 -18.60 -9.81
CA PRO A 20 3.85 -17.28 -10.45
C PRO A 20 4.97 -17.18 -11.48
N LEU A 21 5.70 -18.28 -11.73
CA LEU A 21 6.76 -18.35 -12.73
C LEU A 21 6.38 -19.30 -13.84
N TRP A 22 6.49 -18.84 -15.08
CA TRP A 22 6.18 -19.63 -16.26
C TRP A 22 7.38 -19.70 -17.17
N ASP A 23 7.57 -20.84 -17.82
CA ASP A 23 8.56 -20.98 -18.87
C ASP A 23 7.99 -20.43 -20.19
N ARG A 24 8.74 -19.57 -20.88
CA ARG A 24 8.31 -18.99 -22.16
C ARG A 24 8.64 -19.85 -23.37
N GLU A 25 9.32 -20.99 -23.19
CA GLU A 25 9.55 -21.92 -24.29
C GLU A 25 8.22 -22.50 -24.80
N PRO A 26 8.08 -22.76 -26.11
CA PRO A 26 6.87 -23.32 -26.69
C PRO A 26 6.45 -24.64 -26.04
N GLY A 27 5.21 -24.74 -25.58
CA GLY A 27 4.66 -25.95 -24.96
C GLY A 27 5.07 -26.17 -23.49
N CYS A 28 5.78 -25.21 -22.89
CA CYS A 28 6.04 -25.22 -21.45
C CYS A 28 4.90 -24.54 -20.67
N GLY A 29 5.01 -24.47 -19.35
CA GLY A 29 3.91 -24.02 -18.48
C GLY A 29 4.42 -23.51 -17.13
N PRO A 30 3.59 -23.54 -16.08
CA PRO A 30 4.01 -23.12 -14.75
C PRO A 30 5.23 -23.93 -14.28
N ILE A 31 6.18 -23.23 -13.68
CA ILE A 31 7.41 -23.80 -13.10
C ILE A 31 7.19 -23.99 -11.61
N ASP A 32 7.42 -25.21 -11.09
CA ASP A 32 7.48 -25.43 -9.64
C ASP A 32 8.65 -24.60 -9.07
N LEU A 33 8.35 -23.63 -8.21
CA LEU A 33 9.37 -22.76 -7.60
C LEU A 33 10.48 -23.53 -6.88
N ARG A 34 10.20 -24.74 -6.38
CA ARG A 34 11.19 -25.61 -5.70
C ARG A 34 12.20 -26.23 -6.66
N SER A 35 11.89 -26.26 -7.96
CA SER A 35 12.80 -26.73 -9.00
C SER A 35 13.87 -25.70 -9.37
N LEU A 36 13.71 -24.45 -8.93
CA LEU A 36 14.66 -23.37 -9.17
C LEU A 36 15.50 -23.08 -7.92
N PRO A 37 16.76 -22.63 -8.08
CA PRO A 37 17.65 -22.28 -6.97
C PRO A 37 17.30 -20.90 -6.36
N LEU A 38 16.02 -20.66 -6.09
CA LEU A 38 15.55 -19.42 -5.47
C LEU A 38 15.64 -19.50 -3.94
N PRO A 39 15.97 -18.39 -3.25
CA PRO A 39 15.83 -18.29 -1.81
C PRO A 39 14.38 -18.54 -1.35
N GLU A 40 14.19 -19.16 -0.19
CA GLU A 40 12.85 -19.49 0.33
C GLU A 40 11.97 -18.24 0.49
N GLU A 41 12.54 -17.15 1.01
CA GLU A 41 11.84 -15.87 1.16
C GLU A 41 11.28 -15.37 -0.18
N LEU A 42 12.05 -15.46 -1.27
CA LEU A 42 11.61 -15.03 -2.59
C LEU A 42 10.50 -15.94 -3.13
N ARG A 43 10.56 -17.25 -2.86
CA ARG A 43 9.47 -18.17 -3.20
C ARG A 43 8.17 -17.83 -2.46
N THR A 44 8.27 -17.51 -1.17
CA THR A 44 7.13 -17.07 -0.36
C THR A 44 6.53 -15.77 -0.90
N ALA A 45 7.37 -14.77 -1.19
CA ALA A 45 6.94 -13.47 -1.69
C ALA A 45 6.22 -13.60 -3.05
N LEU A 46 6.77 -14.39 -3.97
CA LEU A 46 6.17 -14.71 -5.27
C LEU A 46 4.77 -15.32 -5.12
N ARG A 47 4.61 -16.33 -4.26
CA ARG A 47 3.31 -16.98 -4.00
C ARG A 47 2.30 -16.01 -3.39
N TYR A 48 2.75 -15.22 -2.41
CA TYR A 48 1.90 -14.23 -1.78
C TYR A 48 1.38 -13.21 -2.79
N TRP A 49 2.27 -12.65 -3.60
CA TRP A 49 1.93 -11.69 -4.66
C TRP A 49 0.91 -12.25 -5.66
N ALA A 50 1.04 -13.50 -6.09
CA ALA A 50 0.05 -14.13 -6.97
C ALA A 50 -1.30 -14.39 -6.26
N LEU A 51 -1.28 -14.74 -4.97
CA LEU A 51 -2.51 -14.90 -4.19
C LEU A 51 -3.25 -13.56 -3.99
N THR A 52 -2.55 -12.44 -3.94
CA THR A 52 -3.14 -11.10 -3.81
C THR A 52 -4.09 -10.78 -4.96
N VAL A 53 -3.77 -11.17 -6.20
CA VAL A 53 -4.68 -11.03 -7.35
C VAL A 53 -6.03 -11.69 -7.08
N ARG A 54 -6.02 -12.93 -6.58
CA ARG A 54 -7.28 -13.66 -6.34
C ARG A 54 -8.10 -13.07 -5.20
N ARG A 55 -7.43 -12.60 -4.15
CA ARG A 55 -8.10 -12.01 -2.98
C ARG A 55 -8.69 -10.64 -3.28
N THR A 56 -7.96 -9.84 -4.07
CA THR A 56 -8.27 -8.42 -4.26
C THR A 56 -9.08 -8.17 -5.51
N ALA A 57 -8.68 -8.75 -6.65
CA ALA A 57 -9.34 -8.52 -7.93
C ALA A 57 -10.52 -9.49 -8.17
N GLY A 58 -10.67 -10.50 -7.30
CA GLY A 58 -11.69 -11.55 -7.41
C GLY A 58 -11.56 -12.39 -8.68
N SER A 59 -12.59 -13.19 -8.97
CA SER A 59 -12.61 -14.08 -10.16
C SER A 59 -12.70 -13.33 -11.49
N GLY A 60 -13.03 -12.03 -11.47
CA GLY A 60 -13.14 -11.20 -12.67
C GLY A 60 -11.89 -10.38 -12.99
N PHE A 61 -10.81 -10.51 -12.21
CA PHE A 61 -9.60 -9.66 -12.30
C PHE A 61 -9.95 -8.17 -12.29
N ARG A 62 -11.00 -7.80 -11.55
CA ARG A 62 -11.42 -6.41 -11.40
C ARG A 62 -10.85 -5.88 -10.11
N TRP A 63 -9.80 -5.08 -10.26
CA TRP A 63 -9.21 -4.37 -9.15
C TRP A 63 -10.22 -3.38 -8.54
N PRO A 64 -10.22 -3.20 -7.22
CA PRO A 64 -11.13 -2.29 -6.53
C PRO A 64 -10.92 -0.85 -6.99
N ASP A 65 -9.68 -0.49 -7.27
CA ASP A 65 -9.26 0.82 -7.78
C ASP A 65 -7.93 0.70 -8.55
N SER A 66 -7.58 1.76 -9.28
CA SER A 66 -6.37 1.81 -10.11
C SER A 66 -5.08 1.88 -9.31
N ALA A 67 -5.10 2.45 -8.10
CA ALA A 67 -3.91 2.57 -7.26
C ALA A 67 -3.49 1.21 -6.71
N THR A 68 -4.46 0.43 -6.22
CA THR A 68 -4.27 -0.95 -5.78
C THR A 68 -3.72 -1.82 -6.92
N HIS A 69 -4.24 -1.66 -8.13
CA HIS A 69 -3.72 -2.37 -9.30
C HIS A 69 -2.26 -1.99 -9.60
N ALA A 70 -1.96 -0.70 -9.69
CA ALA A 70 -0.62 -0.23 -10.02
C ALA A 70 0.42 -0.63 -8.96
N GLN A 71 0.04 -0.63 -7.68
CA GLN A 71 0.90 -1.08 -6.59
C GLN A 71 1.23 -2.57 -6.74
N TRP A 72 0.23 -3.40 -7.05
CA TRP A 72 0.45 -4.82 -7.31
C TRP A 72 1.35 -5.06 -8.54
N GLN A 73 1.21 -4.24 -9.59
CA GLN A 73 2.09 -4.33 -10.77
C GLN A 73 3.54 -3.98 -10.43
N LEU A 74 3.74 -2.93 -9.63
CA LEU A 74 5.06 -2.52 -9.17
C LEU A 74 5.75 -3.63 -8.36
N GLU A 75 5.01 -4.30 -7.47
CA GLU A 75 5.51 -5.47 -6.74
C GLU A 75 5.94 -6.60 -7.68
N GLY A 76 5.14 -6.88 -8.71
CA GLY A 76 5.46 -7.90 -9.70
C GLY A 76 6.76 -7.61 -10.46
N LEU A 77 6.99 -6.34 -10.84
CA LEU A 77 8.23 -5.87 -11.46
C LEU A 77 9.44 -6.02 -10.53
N GLN A 78 9.28 -5.65 -9.26
CA GLN A 78 10.34 -5.81 -8.25
C GLN A 78 10.68 -7.28 -8.02
N LEU A 79 9.67 -8.15 -7.95
CA LEU A 79 9.86 -9.59 -7.83
C LEU A 79 10.57 -10.17 -9.06
N ALA A 80 10.21 -9.76 -10.28
CA ALA A 80 10.92 -10.16 -11.49
C ALA A 80 12.40 -9.78 -11.46
N THR A 81 12.72 -8.58 -10.96
CA THR A 81 14.11 -8.13 -10.79
C THR A 81 14.86 -9.02 -9.79
N ARG A 82 14.28 -9.29 -8.61
CA ARG A 82 14.87 -10.18 -7.59
C ARG A 82 15.06 -11.61 -8.10
N VAL A 83 14.13 -12.11 -8.92
CA VAL A 83 14.24 -13.43 -9.55
C VAL A 83 15.37 -13.44 -10.58
N GLN A 84 15.52 -12.39 -11.38
CA GLN A 84 16.63 -12.24 -12.33
C GLN A 84 17.98 -12.27 -11.61
N GLU A 85 18.11 -11.53 -10.50
CA GLU A 85 19.32 -11.50 -9.69
C GLU A 85 19.63 -12.87 -9.09
N ALA A 86 18.62 -13.57 -8.55
CA ALA A 86 18.79 -14.87 -7.91
C ALA A 86 19.17 -15.99 -8.90
N LEU A 87 18.68 -15.93 -10.14
CA LEU A 87 18.94 -16.95 -11.17
C LEU A 87 20.18 -16.64 -12.03
N GLY A 88 20.63 -15.39 -12.02
CA GLY A 88 21.76 -14.91 -12.82
C GLY A 88 21.56 -15.06 -14.33
N ASP A 89 22.66 -14.99 -15.07
CA ASP A 89 22.65 -14.88 -16.53
C ASP A 89 22.24 -16.17 -17.26
N THR A 90 22.00 -17.26 -16.52
CA THR A 90 21.47 -18.50 -17.10
C THR A 90 19.99 -18.41 -17.45
N PHE A 91 19.30 -17.42 -16.88
CA PHE A 91 17.89 -17.12 -17.13
C PHE A 91 17.72 -15.68 -17.61
N GLN A 92 16.72 -15.49 -18.44
CA GLN A 92 16.18 -14.17 -18.76
C GLN A 92 14.77 -14.12 -18.20
N VAL A 93 14.53 -13.19 -17.28
CA VAL A 93 13.28 -13.05 -16.54
C VAL A 93 12.53 -11.83 -17.07
N ASP A 94 11.36 -12.06 -17.64
CA ASP A 94 10.43 -10.99 -18.03
C ASP A 94 9.33 -10.82 -16.97
N TYR A 95 8.70 -9.65 -16.90
CA TYR A 95 7.45 -9.45 -16.17
C TYR A 95 6.29 -9.34 -17.17
N LEU A 96 5.18 -10.02 -16.90
CA LEU A 96 3.96 -9.90 -17.70
C LEU A 96 2.77 -9.63 -16.78
N GLU A 97 2.06 -8.54 -17.08
CA GLU A 97 0.76 -8.28 -16.48
C GLU A 97 -0.23 -9.35 -16.93
N ALA A 98 -0.97 -9.92 -15.98
CA ALA A 98 -2.01 -10.89 -16.27
C ALA A 98 -3.16 -10.20 -17.02
N GLN A 99 -3.37 -10.57 -18.29
CA GLN A 99 -4.52 -10.10 -19.05
C GLN A 99 -5.68 -11.08 -18.91
N PRO A 100 -6.87 -10.63 -18.47
CA PRO A 100 -8.04 -11.51 -18.40
C PRO A 100 -8.41 -12.01 -19.81
N GLY A 101 -8.46 -13.33 -19.97
CA GLY A 101 -8.95 -13.98 -21.21
C GLY A 101 -7.91 -14.18 -22.31
N VAL A 102 -6.65 -13.80 -22.11
CA VAL A 102 -5.56 -14.10 -23.04
C VAL A 102 -4.62 -15.09 -22.37
N ALA A 103 -4.76 -16.37 -22.71
CA ALA A 103 -3.73 -17.34 -22.36
C ALA A 103 -2.39 -16.84 -22.95
N PRO A 104 -1.27 -16.88 -22.19
CA PRO A 104 0.01 -16.29 -22.62
C PRO A 104 0.61 -16.91 -23.91
N TYR A 105 -0.06 -17.91 -24.49
CA TYR A 105 0.39 -18.68 -25.65
C TYR A 105 -0.22 -18.26 -27.00
N THR A 106 -1.12 -17.27 -27.08
CA THR A 106 -1.62 -16.74 -28.38
C THR A 106 -0.84 -15.53 -28.89
N ALA A 107 0.45 -15.42 -28.58
CA ALA A 107 1.34 -14.47 -29.26
C ALA A 107 1.74 -15.02 -30.64
N THR A 108 0.86 -14.85 -31.62
CA THR A 108 1.22 -14.95 -33.04
C THR A 108 2.29 -13.89 -33.31
N THR A 109 3.47 -14.33 -33.75
CA THR A 109 4.63 -13.50 -34.07
C THR A 109 4.33 -12.52 -35.20
N ASN A 110 3.82 -11.34 -34.87
CA ASN A 110 3.88 -10.18 -35.76
C ASN A 110 5.02 -9.27 -35.27
N ALA A 111 6.15 -9.37 -35.97
CA ALA A 111 7.24 -8.41 -35.87
C ALA A 111 6.75 -7.05 -36.42
N GLY A 112 6.34 -6.16 -35.51
CA GLY A 112 5.95 -4.80 -35.81
C GLY A 112 5.95 -3.97 -34.55
N SER A 113 6.96 -3.13 -34.37
CA SER A 113 7.09 -2.18 -33.27
C SER A 113 5.90 -1.22 -33.24
N ASN A 114 4.97 -1.43 -32.31
CA ASN A 114 4.00 -0.41 -31.91
C ASN A 114 4.36 0.05 -30.49
N GLY A 115 4.97 1.23 -30.40
CA GLY A 115 5.15 1.91 -29.12
C GLY A 115 3.80 2.21 -28.51
N ILE A 116 3.54 1.66 -27.33
CA ILE A 116 2.41 2.05 -26.49
C ILE A 116 2.79 3.39 -25.85
N THR A 117 2.12 4.46 -26.27
CA THR A 117 2.20 5.75 -25.59
C THR A 117 1.24 5.72 -24.40
N PHE A 118 1.77 5.69 -23.18
CA PHE A 118 0.97 5.87 -21.98
C PHE A 118 0.49 7.33 -21.91
N GLY A 119 -0.81 7.53 -21.66
CA GLY A 119 -1.32 8.84 -21.26
C GLY A 119 -0.64 9.30 -19.97
N PRO A 120 -0.62 10.62 -19.68
CA PRO A 120 0.01 11.12 -18.46
C PRO A 120 -0.61 10.44 -17.24
N TRP A 121 0.25 9.85 -16.43
CA TRP A 121 -0.05 9.30 -15.12
C TRP A 121 -0.71 10.36 -14.23
N THR A 122 -1.93 10.11 -13.77
CA THR A 122 -2.55 10.90 -12.71
C THR A 122 -2.19 10.24 -11.38
N GLU A 123 -1.39 10.92 -10.56
CA GLU A 123 -1.14 10.50 -9.17
C GLU A 123 -2.49 10.27 -8.46
N PRO A 124 -2.65 9.20 -7.65
CA PRO A 124 -3.86 9.00 -6.89
C PRO A 124 -4.15 10.26 -6.08
N GLU A 125 -5.34 10.84 -6.28
CA GLU A 125 -5.75 12.05 -5.58
C GLU A 125 -5.61 11.81 -4.08
N THR A 126 -4.66 12.51 -3.46
CA THR A 126 -4.52 12.48 -2.01
C THR A 126 -5.79 13.13 -1.45
N PRO A 127 -6.67 12.40 -0.73
CA PRO A 127 -8.02 12.89 -0.43
C PRO A 127 -8.02 14.24 0.31
N TRP A 128 -6.97 14.47 1.11
CA TRP A 128 -6.74 15.70 1.84
C TRP A 128 -6.35 16.90 0.95
N LEU A 129 -5.97 16.73 -0.32
CA LEU A 129 -5.79 17.83 -1.27
C LEU A 129 -7.10 18.59 -1.53
N SER A 130 -8.23 17.90 -1.43
CA SER A 130 -9.56 18.50 -1.51
C SER A 130 -10.06 19.03 -0.16
N ALA A 131 -9.30 18.83 0.93
CA ALA A 131 -9.68 19.31 2.24
C ALA A 131 -9.63 20.83 2.28
N THR A 132 -10.69 21.43 2.80
CA THR A 132 -10.73 22.88 3.01
C THR A 132 -10.00 23.28 4.29
N THR A 133 -9.89 22.35 5.24
CA THR A 133 -9.34 22.60 6.57
C THR A 133 -8.44 21.44 7.00
N THR A 134 -7.24 21.73 7.49
CA THR A 134 -6.22 20.76 7.92
C THR A 134 -5.60 21.22 9.24
N ASP A 135 -4.88 20.33 9.91
CA ASP A 135 -4.09 20.64 11.12
C ASP A 135 -2.99 21.68 10.92
N ARG A 136 -2.69 22.07 9.68
CA ARG A 136 -1.76 23.17 9.36
C ARG A 136 -2.41 24.56 9.43
N ASN A 137 -3.72 24.64 9.20
CA ASN A 137 -4.44 25.92 9.09
C ASN A 137 -5.65 26.03 10.04
N ASP A 138 -5.86 25.05 10.91
CA ASP A 138 -6.88 25.05 11.96
C ASP A 138 -6.25 24.62 13.29
N GLU A 139 -6.25 25.53 14.27
CA GLU A 139 -5.65 25.32 15.59
C GLU A 139 -6.31 24.18 16.37
N ARG A 140 -7.60 23.91 16.15
CA ARG A 140 -8.30 22.81 16.85
C ARG A 140 -7.90 21.46 16.28
N LEU A 141 -7.74 21.37 14.96
CA LEU A 141 -7.21 20.16 14.32
C LEU A 141 -5.73 19.95 14.69
N HIS A 142 -4.95 21.03 14.77
CA HIS A 142 -3.58 20.98 15.25
C HIS A 142 -3.48 20.43 16.68
N GLU A 143 -4.30 20.96 17.59
CA GLU A 143 -4.32 20.52 18.98
C GLU A 143 -4.81 19.07 19.13
N LEU A 144 -5.82 18.68 18.35
CA LEU A 144 -6.28 17.29 18.29
C LEU A 144 -5.16 16.36 17.81
N ARG A 145 -4.45 16.73 16.75
CA ARG A 145 -3.31 15.96 16.22
C ARG A 145 -2.25 15.78 17.29
N ARG A 146 -1.79 16.88 17.90
CA ARG A 146 -0.74 16.89 18.92
C ARG A 146 -1.09 16.00 20.12
N ARG A 147 -2.35 16.02 20.56
CA ARG A 147 -2.76 15.34 21.80
C ARG A 147 -3.21 13.90 21.63
N ALA A 148 -3.90 13.58 20.53
CA ALA A 148 -4.45 12.23 20.31
C ALA A 148 -3.68 11.45 19.25
N VAL A 149 -3.34 12.09 18.13
CA VAL A 149 -2.87 11.38 16.92
C VAL A 149 -1.37 11.12 16.98
N ASP A 150 -0.54 12.15 17.19
CA ASP A 150 0.92 12.01 17.20
C ASP A 150 1.41 11.00 18.25
N PRO A 151 0.90 10.98 19.51
CA PRO A 151 1.34 10.00 20.50
C PRO A 151 1.01 8.55 20.12
N VAL A 152 -0.14 8.32 19.49
CA VAL A 152 -0.56 6.99 19.04
C VAL A 152 0.29 6.51 17.88
N VAL A 153 0.52 7.39 16.89
CA VAL A 153 1.36 7.09 15.73
C VAL A 153 2.79 6.78 16.15
N ALA A 154 3.38 7.61 17.01
CA ALA A 154 4.74 7.40 17.54
C ALA A 154 4.88 6.13 18.40
N ALA A 155 3.79 5.64 18.99
CA ALA A 155 3.79 4.40 19.77
C ALA A 155 3.69 3.14 18.90
N LEU A 156 3.22 3.26 17.65
CA LEU A 156 2.99 2.11 16.76
C LEU A 156 3.96 2.05 15.58
N LEU A 157 4.52 3.19 15.15
CA LEU A 157 5.44 3.28 14.02
C LEU A 157 6.80 3.82 14.45
N THR A 158 7.84 3.31 13.82
CA THR A 158 9.21 3.85 13.92
C THR A 158 9.39 5.06 13.00
N ASP A 159 10.43 5.86 13.25
CA ASP A 159 10.77 7.02 12.40
C ASP A 159 11.06 6.62 10.95
N GLU A 160 11.62 5.42 10.72
CA GLU A 160 11.92 4.89 9.38
C GLU A 160 10.65 4.44 8.63
N GLU A 161 9.64 3.98 9.37
CA GLU A 161 8.37 3.55 8.79
C GLU A 161 7.46 4.75 8.46
N PHE A 162 7.58 5.84 9.20
CA PHE A 162 6.70 7.01 9.07
C PHE A 162 6.95 7.81 7.77
N GLY A 163 5.91 7.99 6.96
CA GLY A 163 5.98 8.73 5.69
C GLY A 163 5.27 10.08 5.70
N GLY A 164 4.24 10.26 6.53
CA GLY A 164 3.52 11.52 6.64
C GLY A 164 2.16 11.38 7.31
N LEU A 165 1.65 12.49 7.86
CA LEU A 165 0.41 12.52 8.63
C LEU A 165 -0.30 13.86 8.44
N VAL A 166 -1.60 13.78 8.21
CA VAL A 166 -2.50 14.94 8.09
C VAL A 166 -3.80 14.63 8.84
N VAL A 167 -4.29 15.61 9.61
CA VAL A 167 -5.63 15.57 10.21
C VAL A 167 -6.46 16.67 9.56
N TYR A 168 -7.60 16.33 8.99
CA TYR A 168 -8.33 17.24 8.12
C TYR A 168 -9.85 17.10 8.19
N ARG A 169 -10.55 18.09 7.64
CA ARG A 169 -12.00 18.09 7.40
C ARG A 169 -12.28 18.42 5.93
N SER A 170 -13.17 17.64 5.32
CA SER A 170 -13.64 17.91 3.96
C SER A 170 -14.66 19.06 3.94
N ALA A 171 -14.78 19.75 2.81
CA ALA A 171 -15.75 20.83 2.66
C ALA A 171 -17.18 20.37 2.94
N GLY A 172 -17.89 21.04 3.85
CA GLY A 172 -19.26 20.68 4.21
C GLY A 172 -19.39 19.42 5.07
N ASP A 173 -18.27 18.81 5.45
CA ASP A 173 -18.24 17.67 6.36
C ASP A 173 -17.99 18.15 7.80
N THR A 174 -18.71 17.55 8.75
CA THR A 174 -18.47 17.75 10.18
C THR A 174 -17.45 16.76 10.73
N GLU A 175 -17.17 15.70 9.98
CA GLU A 175 -16.27 14.63 10.40
C GLU A 175 -14.80 15.04 10.24
N VAL A 176 -14.01 14.71 11.26
CA VAL A 176 -12.55 14.85 11.21
C VAL A 176 -11.96 13.52 10.75
N ARG A 177 -10.98 13.57 9.85
CA ARG A 177 -10.30 12.39 9.32
C ARG A 177 -8.81 12.47 9.60
N VAL A 178 -8.21 11.31 9.84
CA VAL A 178 -6.76 11.12 9.86
C VAL A 178 -6.37 10.43 8.57
N TRP A 179 -5.36 10.95 7.88
CA TRP A 179 -4.65 10.25 6.83
C TRP A 179 -3.19 10.11 7.22
N LEU A 180 -2.67 8.89 7.13
CA LEU A 180 -1.31 8.51 7.51
C LEU A 180 -0.70 7.73 6.35
N ALA A 181 0.54 8.03 6.01
CA ALA A 181 1.37 7.22 5.12
C ALA A 181 2.51 6.60 5.93
N ALA A 182 2.76 5.31 5.72
CA ALA A 182 3.89 4.60 6.29
C ALA A 182 4.40 3.50 5.34
N CYS A 183 5.71 3.47 5.07
CA CYS A 183 6.34 2.53 4.14
C CYS A 183 5.64 2.39 2.76
N GLY A 184 5.11 3.50 2.23
CA GLY A 184 4.38 3.51 0.96
C GLY A 184 2.94 2.96 1.03
N GLU A 185 2.45 2.60 2.22
CA GLU A 185 1.06 2.23 2.46
C GLU A 185 0.30 3.39 3.12
N GLN A 186 -1.03 3.38 3.00
CA GLN A 186 -1.89 4.44 3.48
C GLN A 186 -2.94 3.91 4.45
N PHE A 187 -3.18 4.69 5.49
CA PHE A 187 -4.23 4.49 6.47
C PHE A 187 -5.14 5.71 6.50
N GLN A 188 -6.44 5.49 6.47
CA GLN A 188 -7.43 6.53 6.66
C GLN A 188 -8.45 6.11 7.70
N HIS A 189 -8.73 6.99 8.66
CA HIS A 189 -9.74 6.76 9.67
C HIS A 189 -10.59 8.01 9.90
N THR A 190 -11.91 7.83 9.89
CA THR A 190 -12.87 8.86 10.24
C THR A 190 -13.12 8.83 11.75
N MET A 191 -12.90 9.97 12.40
CA MET A 191 -13.16 10.18 13.81
C MET A 191 -14.50 10.91 13.95
N VAL A 192 -15.38 10.38 14.79
CA VAL A 192 -16.63 11.06 15.12
C VAL A 192 -16.28 12.23 16.04
N TYR A 193 -16.30 13.43 15.49
CA TYR A 193 -15.92 14.66 16.18
C TYR A 193 -17.01 15.70 15.99
N ARG A 194 -17.75 16.05 17.05
CA ARG A 194 -18.74 17.13 17.04
C ARG A 194 -18.32 18.20 18.04
N ASP A 195 -18.25 19.45 17.57
CA ASP A 195 -18.18 20.68 18.38
C ASP A 195 -16.99 20.86 19.35
N GLY A 196 -15.79 20.43 18.96
CA GLY A 196 -14.54 20.74 19.69
C GLY A 196 -14.26 19.75 20.83
N PRO A 197 -13.00 19.40 21.10
CA PRO A 197 -12.70 18.27 21.97
C PRO A 197 -12.79 18.69 23.42
N THR A 198 -13.65 18.04 24.19
CA THR A 198 -13.41 17.92 25.63
C THR A 198 -12.18 17.04 25.86
N VAL A 199 -11.63 17.06 27.08
CA VAL A 199 -10.52 16.15 27.44
C VAL A 199 -10.93 14.69 27.25
N ASP A 200 -12.19 14.35 27.57
CA ASP A 200 -12.72 12.99 27.44
C ASP A 200 -12.83 12.55 25.97
N ASP A 201 -13.09 13.49 25.05
CA ASP A 201 -13.10 13.20 23.61
C ASP A 201 -11.70 12.86 23.10
N VAL A 202 -10.66 13.57 23.56
CA VAL A 202 -9.27 13.30 23.16
C VAL A 202 -8.84 11.89 23.56
N VAL A 203 -9.19 11.45 24.77
CA VAL A 203 -8.89 10.09 25.25
C VAL A 203 -9.61 9.06 24.41
N THR A 204 -10.90 9.27 24.15
CA THR A 204 -11.72 8.35 23.36
C THR A 204 -11.20 8.24 21.93
N ILE A 205 -10.84 9.36 21.31
CA ILE A 205 -10.28 9.41 19.95
C ILE A 205 -8.93 8.70 19.89
N ALA A 206 -8.04 8.95 20.85
CA ALA A 206 -6.73 8.30 20.90
C ALA A 206 -6.87 6.78 21.04
N GLN A 207 -7.81 6.30 21.86
CA GLN A 207 -8.07 4.87 22.02
C GLN A 207 -8.62 4.23 20.74
N GLN A 208 -9.62 4.85 20.12
CA GLN A 208 -10.18 4.34 18.86
C GLN A 208 -9.13 4.30 17.74
N LEU A 209 -8.31 5.35 17.64
CA LEU A 209 -7.21 5.39 16.68
C LEU A 209 -6.17 4.30 16.98
N ALA A 210 -5.81 4.09 18.25
CA ALA A 210 -4.84 3.07 18.64
C ALA A 210 -5.30 1.66 18.26
N ASP A 211 -6.57 1.34 18.51
CA ASP A 211 -7.14 0.04 18.16
C ASP A 211 -7.14 -0.14 16.63
N ARG A 212 -7.65 0.84 15.89
CA ARG A 212 -7.73 0.77 14.42
C ARG A 212 -6.38 0.77 13.73
N LEU A 213 -5.44 1.57 14.21
CA LEU A 213 -4.10 1.63 13.65
C LEU A 213 -3.31 0.37 14.00
N GLY A 214 -3.49 -0.19 15.20
CA GLY A 214 -2.90 -1.48 15.59
C GLY A 214 -3.35 -2.63 14.69
N ASP A 215 -4.65 -2.73 14.42
CA ASP A 215 -5.22 -3.69 13.48
C ASP A 215 -4.65 -3.48 12.07
N TRP A 216 -4.63 -2.24 11.59
CA TRP A 216 -4.07 -1.95 10.27
C TRP A 216 -2.59 -2.34 10.17
N VAL A 217 -1.76 -1.95 11.15
CA VAL A 217 -0.31 -2.25 11.15
C VAL A 217 -0.05 -3.75 11.00
N CYS A 218 -0.80 -4.61 11.69
CA CYS A 218 -0.60 -6.06 11.59
C CYS A 218 -1.00 -6.65 10.22
N GLU A 219 -1.75 -5.89 9.42
CA GLU A 219 -2.16 -6.22 8.06
C GLU A 219 -1.28 -5.56 6.98
N THR A 220 -0.38 -4.64 7.35
CA THR A 220 0.55 -4.00 6.40
C THR A 220 1.66 -4.94 5.95
N ARG A 221 2.31 -4.65 4.81
CA ARG A 221 3.45 -5.45 4.33
C ARG A 221 4.72 -5.26 5.16
N PHE A 222 4.90 -4.08 5.75
CA PHE A 222 6.10 -3.77 6.53
C PHE A 222 6.06 -4.33 7.96
N ALA A 223 4.87 -4.59 8.51
CA ALA A 223 4.70 -5.11 9.87
C ALA A 223 3.74 -6.32 9.95
N TRP A 224 3.56 -7.05 8.84
CA TRP A 224 2.62 -8.18 8.76
C TRP A 224 2.77 -9.17 9.92
N GLY A 225 1.65 -9.47 10.59
CA GLY A 225 1.59 -10.41 11.70
C GLY A 225 2.27 -9.93 12.99
N GLN A 226 2.83 -8.72 13.02
CA GLN A 226 3.33 -8.11 14.24
C GLN A 226 2.17 -7.45 14.99
N LEU A 227 1.78 -8.03 16.12
CA LEU A 227 0.83 -7.39 17.02
C LEU A 227 1.53 -6.26 17.79
N ARG A 228 1.31 -5.01 17.38
CA ARG A 228 1.83 -3.82 18.07
C ARG A 228 0.74 -3.23 18.97
N ILE A 229 1.06 -3.09 20.26
CA ILE A 229 0.16 -2.51 21.25
C ILE A 229 0.62 -1.09 21.55
N ALA A 230 -0.19 -0.10 21.20
CA ALA A 230 0.13 1.30 21.44
C ALA A 230 0.24 1.57 22.95
N ARG A 231 1.40 2.07 23.39
CA ARG A 231 1.61 2.57 24.75
C ARG A 231 1.98 4.04 24.66
N TYR A 232 1.03 4.91 24.96
CA TYR A 232 1.17 6.35 24.82
C TYR A 232 0.67 7.09 26.05
N THR A 233 1.10 8.33 26.21
CA THR A 233 0.58 9.27 27.22
C THR A 233 -0.02 10.45 26.48
N ILE A 234 -1.22 10.86 26.87
CA ILE A 234 -1.89 12.02 26.27
C ILE A 234 -1.28 13.29 26.88
N PRO A 235 -0.67 14.18 26.06
CA PRO A 235 -0.18 15.45 26.54
C PRO A 235 -1.30 16.29 27.19
N PRO A 236 -0.98 17.10 28.22
CA PRO A 236 -1.94 18.03 28.78
C PRO A 236 -2.43 19.01 27.70
N ALA A 237 -3.66 19.49 27.87
CA ALA A 237 -4.19 20.59 27.06
C ALA A 237 -3.27 21.80 27.19
N ASP A 238 -2.97 22.47 26.09
CA ASP A 238 -2.16 23.67 26.16
C ASP A 238 -2.95 24.78 26.88
N PRO A 239 -2.49 25.29 28.03
CA PRO A 239 -3.25 26.26 28.81
C PRO A 239 -3.41 27.62 28.09
N TRP A 240 -2.60 27.87 27.08
CA TRP A 240 -2.56 29.13 26.33
C TRP A 240 -3.59 29.22 25.19
N GLY A 241 -4.35 28.14 24.91
CA GLY A 241 -5.45 28.12 23.93
C GLY A 241 -6.76 28.75 24.41
N SER A 242 -6.76 29.45 25.55
CA SER A 242 -7.89 30.28 25.96
C SER A 242 -8.04 31.42 24.97
N SER A 243 -8.91 31.23 23.98
CA SER A 243 -9.43 32.29 23.13
C SER A 243 -9.66 33.52 24.00
N SER A 244 -8.88 34.57 23.71
CA SER A 244 -9.18 35.91 24.17
C SER A 244 -10.62 36.17 23.76
N THR A 245 -11.54 36.05 24.71
CA THR A 245 -12.92 36.45 24.50
C THR A 245 -12.82 37.94 24.19
N PRO A 246 -13.23 38.42 23.01
CA PRO A 246 -13.32 39.85 22.80
C PRO A 246 -14.34 40.35 23.80
N ILE A 247 -13.88 41.05 24.84
CA ILE A 247 -14.74 41.84 25.71
C ILE A 247 -15.30 42.94 24.80
N LEU A 248 -16.47 42.69 24.21
CA LEU A 248 -17.27 43.75 23.61
C LEU A 248 -17.65 44.69 24.76
N ARG A 249 -17.05 45.88 24.75
CA ARG A 249 -17.54 47.07 25.46
C ARG A 249 -18.28 47.95 24.48
#